data_AF-A0A966VAT1-F1
#
_entry.id   AF-A0A966VAT1-F1
#
_cell.length_a   1.000
_cell.length_b   1.000
_cell.length_c   1.000
_cell.angle_alpha   90.00
_cell.angle_beta   90.00
_cell.angle_gamma   90.00
#
_symmetry.space_group_name_H-M   'P 1'
#
loop_
_entity.id
_entity.type
_entity.pdbx_description
1 polymer ?
#
loop_
_entity_poly.entity_id
_entity_poly.type
_entity_poly.pdbx_seq_one_letter_code
_entity_poly.pdbx_strand_id
1 'polypeptide(L)'
;MKNVFELNAYRKRRRRELWLRHGERIERFVRHFVSNHLVTDIHDLIDEYQHMRREDEQDVWGYEEFRTGMLDAIMTRQGDVLRRLLSTQGWFDPALISTEEVAELCLTSIVLGDSASVARKYR
;
A
#
# COMPACT_ATOMS: atom_id res chain seq x y z
N MET A 1 -3.25 27.48 17.34
CA MET A 1 -2.84 26.06 17.32
C MET A 1 -3.96 25.04 17.61
N LYS A 2 -5.13 25.39 18.18
CA LYS A 2 -6.24 24.43 18.41
C LYS A 2 -6.78 23.75 17.14
N ASN A 3 -6.92 24.50 16.04
CA ASN A 3 -7.55 24.01 14.80
C ASN A 3 -6.82 22.83 14.14
N VAL A 4 -5.48 22.78 14.20
CA VAL A 4 -4.70 21.69 13.56
C VAL A 4 -4.81 20.38 14.34
N PHE A 5 -4.82 20.45 15.68
CA PHE A 5 -5.03 19.27 16.53
C PHE A 5 -6.43 18.68 16.35
N GLU A 6 -7.45 19.54 16.24
CA GLU A 6 -8.83 19.12 15.98
C GLU A 6 -8.99 18.49 14.59
N LEU A 7 -8.36 19.06 13.56
CA LEU A 7 -8.31 18.48 12.21
C LEU A 7 -7.66 17.09 12.19
N ASN A 8 -6.54 16.91 12.90
CA ASN A 8 -5.85 15.62 12.99
C ASN A 8 -6.69 14.56 13.71
N ALA A 9 -7.34 14.94 14.82
CA ALA A 9 -8.25 14.05 15.55
C ALA A 9 -9.48 13.67 14.71
N TYR A 10 -10.04 14.63 13.98
CA TYR A 10 -11.15 14.41 13.05
C TYR A 10 -10.75 13.43 11.94
N ARG A 11 -9.62 13.66 11.25
CA ARG A 11 -9.12 12.76 10.19
C ARG A 11 -8.88 11.35 10.71
N LYS A 12 -8.28 11.20 11.90
CA LYS A 12 -8.05 9.87 12.51
C LYS A 12 -9.36 9.13 12.77
N ARG A 13 -10.39 9.82 13.28
CA ARG A 13 -11.73 9.25 13.50
C ARG A 13 -12.37 8.81 12.19
N ARG A 14 -12.37 9.69 11.18
CA ARG A 14 -12.92 9.42 9.85
C ARG A 14 -12.21 8.26 9.15
N ARG A 15 -10.89 8.15 9.30
CA ARG A 15 -10.12 6.99 8.82
C ARG A 15 -10.55 5.70 9.50
N ARG A 16 -10.76 5.70 10.81
CA ARG A 16 -11.27 4.52 11.51
C ARG A 16 -12.68 4.15 11.03
N GLU A 17 -13.56 5.11 10.82
CA GLU A 17 -14.89 4.88 10.24
C GLU A 17 -14.82 4.29 8.82
N LEU A 18 -13.91 4.80 7.98
CA LEU A 18 -13.65 4.27 6.65
C LEU A 18 -13.31 2.77 6.73
N TRP A 19 -12.35 2.41 7.57
CA TRP A 19 -11.91 1.03 7.75
C TRP A 19 -13.00 0.13 8.33
N LEU A 20 -13.78 0.62 9.30
CA LEU A 20 -14.89 -0.13 9.86
C LEU A 20 -15.99 -0.42 8.83
N ARG A 21 -16.29 0.53 7.94
CA ARG A 21 -17.36 0.38 6.94
C ARG A 21 -16.93 -0.31 5.66
N HIS A 22 -15.66 -0.16 5.29
CA HIS A 22 -15.18 -0.52 3.95
C HIS A 22 -13.93 -1.40 3.95
N GLY A 23 -13.44 -1.85 5.12
CA GLY A 23 -12.24 -2.67 5.23
C GLY A 23 -12.23 -3.87 4.29
N GLU A 24 -13.32 -4.63 4.22
CA GLU A 24 -13.42 -5.78 3.29
C GLU A 24 -13.38 -5.38 1.81
N ARG A 25 -13.94 -4.22 1.46
CA ARG A 25 -13.91 -3.69 0.08
C ARG A 25 -12.50 -3.23 -0.28
N ILE A 26 -11.80 -2.60 0.66
CA ILE A 26 -10.39 -2.20 0.52
C ILE A 26 -9.52 -3.44 0.35
N GLU A 27 -9.65 -4.44 1.22
CA GLU A 27 -8.87 -5.70 1.12
C GLU A 27 -9.15 -6.45 -0.18
N ARG A 28 -10.41 -6.52 -0.61
CA ARG A 28 -10.77 -7.13 -1.90
C ARG A 28 -10.18 -6.37 -3.08
N PHE A 29 -10.22 -5.04 -3.04
CA PHE A 29 -9.60 -4.20 -4.07
C PHE A 29 -8.10 -4.46 -4.13
N VAL A 30 -7.41 -4.46 -2.98
CA VAL A 30 -5.97 -4.70 -2.89
C VAL A 30 -5.60 -6.06 -3.48
N ARG A 31 -6.27 -7.15 -3.06
CA ARG A 31 -6.01 -8.49 -3.62
C ARG A 31 -6.26 -8.56 -5.12
N HIS A 32 -7.34 -7.94 -5.59
CA HIS A 32 -7.64 -7.90 -7.02
C HIS A 32 -6.59 -7.10 -7.81
N PHE A 33 -6.16 -5.95 -7.29
CA PHE A 33 -5.14 -5.14 -7.93
C PHE A 33 -3.80 -5.87 -7.98
N VAL A 34 -3.37 -6.47 -6.85
CA VAL A 34 -2.13 -7.25 -6.79
C VAL A 34 -2.15 -8.37 -7.82
N SER A 35 -3.20 -9.21 -7.82
CA SER A 35 -3.31 -10.35 -8.74
C SER A 35 -3.34 -10.00 -10.22
N ASN A 36 -3.94 -8.85 -10.59
CA ASN A 36 -4.10 -8.49 -12.01
C ASN A 36 -3.05 -7.52 -12.53
N HIS A 37 -2.35 -6.79 -11.65
CA HIS A 37 -1.47 -5.69 -12.06
C HIS A 37 -0.07 -5.73 -11.43
N LEU A 38 0.19 -6.59 -10.44
CA LEU A 38 1.49 -6.58 -9.74
C LEU A 38 2.15 -7.95 -9.63
N VAL A 39 1.44 -9.08 -9.68
CA VAL A 39 2.03 -10.40 -9.41
C VAL A 39 3.27 -10.66 -10.27
N THR A 40 3.23 -10.41 -11.58
CA THR A 40 4.39 -10.66 -12.45
C THR A 40 5.52 -9.67 -12.20
N ASP A 41 5.20 -8.37 -12.13
CA ASP A 41 6.22 -7.31 -12.00
C ASP A 41 6.96 -7.34 -10.66
N ILE A 42 6.30 -7.79 -9.60
CA ILE A 42 6.82 -7.67 -8.24
C ILE A 42 7.70 -8.86 -7.83
N HIS A 43 7.45 -10.04 -8.38
CA HIS A 43 8.33 -11.18 -8.20
C HIS A 43 9.67 -10.92 -8.87
N ASP A 44 9.67 -10.40 -10.10
CA ASP A 44 10.88 -9.99 -10.80
C ASP A 44 11.65 -8.91 -10.00
N LEU A 45 10.94 -7.92 -9.43
CA LEU A 45 11.58 -6.88 -8.60
C LEU A 45 12.17 -7.42 -7.29
N ILE A 46 11.47 -8.37 -6.65
CA ILE A 46 11.95 -9.02 -5.43
C ILE A 46 13.17 -9.89 -5.73
N ASP A 47 13.16 -10.60 -6.85
CA ASP A 47 14.26 -11.46 -7.29
C ASP A 47 15.49 -10.61 -7.67
N GLU A 48 15.30 -9.50 -8.40
CA GLU A 48 16.36 -8.51 -8.67
C GLU A 48 16.94 -7.93 -7.37
N TYR A 49 16.09 -7.53 -6.42
CA TYR A 49 16.54 -7.06 -5.10
C TYR A 49 17.35 -8.13 -4.36
N GLN A 50 16.87 -9.37 -4.36
CA GLN A 50 17.59 -10.49 -3.74
C GLN A 50 18.90 -10.83 -4.46
N HIS A 51 18.99 -10.57 -5.77
CA HIS A 51 20.20 -10.79 -6.56
C HIS A 51 21.26 -9.72 -6.29
N MET A 52 20.88 -8.43 -6.32
CA MET A 52 21.77 -7.31 -5.97
C MET A 52 22.32 -7.43 -4.55
N ARG A 53 21.48 -7.88 -3.60
CA ARG A 53 21.93 -8.20 -2.22
C ARG A 53 23.06 -9.23 -2.14
N ARG A 54 23.12 -10.19 -3.08
CA ARG A 54 24.17 -11.23 -3.07
C ARG A 54 25.47 -10.74 -3.68
N GLU A 55 25.41 -9.79 -4.62
CA GLU A 55 26.58 -9.30 -5.33
C GLU A 55 27.35 -8.22 -4.55
N ASP A 56 26.66 -7.39 -3.76
CA ASP A 56 27.29 -6.24 -3.11
C ASP A 56 27.97 -6.54 -1.76
N GLU A 57 27.89 -7.77 -1.22
CA GLU A 57 28.30 -8.13 0.16
C GLU A 57 27.78 -7.13 1.24
N GLN A 58 26.78 -6.33 0.89
CA GLN A 58 26.25 -5.28 1.74
C GLN A 58 25.26 -5.90 2.72
N ASP A 59 25.62 -5.77 4.00
CA ASP A 59 24.76 -6.14 5.10
C ASP A 59 23.59 -5.14 5.15
N VAL A 60 22.46 -5.58 4.61
CA VAL A 60 21.12 -5.01 4.80
C VAL A 60 20.94 -3.59 4.26
N TRP A 61 20.46 -3.48 3.01
CA TRP A 61 19.53 -2.40 2.72
C TRP A 61 18.35 -2.55 3.68
N GLY A 62 18.11 -1.54 4.50
CA GLY A 62 17.09 -1.59 5.54
C GLY A 62 15.74 -1.98 4.94
N TYR A 63 14.88 -2.65 5.73
CA TYR A 63 13.49 -2.89 5.31
C TYR A 63 12.80 -1.60 4.82
N GLU A 64 13.17 -0.44 5.37
CA GLU A 64 12.69 0.87 4.92
C GLU A 64 13.15 1.27 3.51
N GLU A 65 14.38 0.94 3.13
CA GLU A 65 14.91 1.23 1.79
C GLU A 65 14.25 0.31 0.75
N PHE A 66 14.13 -0.99 1.08
CA PHE A 66 13.35 -1.93 0.27
C PHE A 66 11.90 -1.45 0.11
N ARG A 67 11.23 -1.12 1.23
CA ARG A 67 9.84 -0.66 1.22
C ARG A 67 9.67 0.60 0.36
N THR A 68 10.59 1.56 0.48
CA THR A 68 10.56 2.81 -0.29
C THR A 68 10.78 2.55 -1.78
N GLY A 69 11.82 1.79 -2.13
CA GLY A 69 12.11 1.45 -3.53
C GLY A 69 10.98 0.67 -4.21
N MET A 70 10.39 -0.30 -3.50
CA MET A 70 9.24 -1.06 -4.01
C MET A 70 8.00 -0.18 -4.18
N LEU A 71 7.73 0.71 -3.21
CA LEU A 71 6.59 1.62 -3.30
C LEU A 71 6.75 2.58 -4.48
N ASP A 72 7.94 3.13 -4.68
CA ASP A 72 8.25 4.00 -5.82
C ASP A 72 8.13 3.25 -7.15
N ALA A 73 8.57 2.00 -7.22
CA ALA A 73 8.41 1.16 -8.40
C ALA A 73 6.94 0.89 -8.73
N ILE A 74 6.11 0.55 -7.73
CA ILE A 74 4.66 0.38 -7.89
C ILE A 74 4.03 1.68 -8.40
N MET A 75 4.36 2.81 -7.77
CA MET A 75 3.78 4.11 -8.12
C MET A 75 4.21 4.56 -9.52
N THR A 76 5.45 4.27 -9.92
CA THR A 76 5.97 4.61 -11.25
C THR A 76 5.32 3.76 -12.35
N ARG A 77 5.18 2.45 -12.13
CA ARG A 77 4.68 1.53 -13.16
C ARG A 77 3.16 1.47 -13.23
N GLN A 78 2.50 1.50 -12.07
CA GLN A 78 1.07 1.21 -11.94
C GLN A 78 0.29 2.33 -11.23
N GLY A 79 0.93 3.45 -10.87
CA GLY A 79 0.30 4.54 -10.13
C GLY A 79 -0.91 5.14 -10.85
N ASP A 80 -0.81 5.39 -12.15
CA ASP A 80 -1.93 5.95 -12.93
C ASP A 80 -3.11 4.97 -13.04
N VAL A 81 -2.82 3.68 -13.23
CA VAL A 81 -3.83 2.62 -13.25
C VAL A 81 -4.50 2.53 -11.88
N LEU A 82 -3.72 2.54 -10.80
CA LEU A 82 -4.21 2.50 -9.43
C LEU A 82 -5.10 3.71 -9.12
N ARG A 83 -4.67 4.94 -9.47
CA ARG A 83 -5.47 6.17 -9.29
C ARG A 83 -6.79 6.09 -10.06
N ARG A 84 -6.75 5.65 -11.31
CA ARG A 84 -7.95 5.49 -12.15
C ARG A 84 -8.91 4.48 -11.54
N LEU A 85 -8.43 3.31 -11.13
CA LEU A 85 -9.28 2.28 -10.52
C LEU A 85 -9.85 2.74 -9.18
N LEU A 86 -9.06 3.40 -8.34
CA LEU A 86 -9.52 3.98 -7.07
C LEU A 86 -10.61 5.03 -7.26
N SER A 87 -10.53 5.86 -8.32
CA SER A 87 -11.55 6.88 -8.60
C SER A 87 -12.95 6.30 -8.87
N THR A 88 -13.03 5.02 -9.26
CA THR A 88 -14.30 4.32 -9.47
C THR A 88 -14.86 3.71 -8.19
N GLN A 89 -14.08 3.71 -7.10
CA GLN A 89 -14.46 3.10 -5.85
C GLN A 89 -15.25 4.09 -4.99
N GLY A 90 -16.53 3.83 -4.77
CA GLY A 90 -17.37 4.69 -3.92
C GLY A 90 -16.97 4.77 -2.43
N TRP A 91 -15.97 3.99 -2.01
CA TRP A 91 -15.37 4.10 -0.66
C TRP A 91 -14.09 4.94 -0.64
N PHE A 92 -13.48 5.24 -1.80
CA PHE A 92 -12.22 5.94 -1.86
C PHE A 92 -12.44 7.45 -1.65
N ASP A 93 -11.77 7.98 -0.63
CA ASP A 93 -11.73 9.40 -0.33
C ASP A 93 -10.26 9.80 -0.14
N PRO A 94 -9.65 10.56 -1.07
CA PRO A 94 -8.24 10.94 -1.01
C PRO A 94 -7.91 11.83 0.20
N ALA A 95 -8.90 12.44 0.87
CA ALA A 95 -8.68 13.15 2.13
C ALA A 95 -8.43 12.19 3.32
N LEU A 96 -8.89 10.94 3.20
CA LEU A 96 -8.85 9.92 4.25
C LEU A 96 -7.83 8.80 3.98
N ILE A 97 -7.66 8.39 2.72
CA ILE A 97 -6.66 7.40 2.31
C ILE A 97 -6.04 7.81 0.98
N SER A 98 -4.72 7.99 0.93
CA SER A 98 -4.05 8.38 -0.31
C SER A 98 -3.84 7.18 -1.24
N THR A 99 -3.53 7.47 -2.50
CA THR A 99 -3.12 6.44 -3.47
C THR A 99 -1.83 5.73 -3.00
N GLU A 100 -0.84 6.49 -2.50
CA GLU A 100 0.38 5.88 -1.96
C GLU A 100 0.07 4.96 -0.78
N GLU A 101 -0.88 5.35 0.09
CA GLU A 101 -1.29 4.48 1.20
C GLU A 101 -1.91 3.17 0.68
N VAL A 102 -2.73 3.21 -0.37
CA VAL A 102 -3.26 1.97 -0.98
C VAL A 102 -2.15 1.15 -1.65
N ALA A 103 -1.17 1.79 -2.30
CA ALA A 103 -0.02 1.10 -2.86
C ALA A 103 0.81 0.40 -1.77
N GLU A 104 0.96 1.03 -0.60
CA GLU A 104 1.57 0.41 0.58
C GLU A 104 0.79 -0.83 1.06
N LEU A 105 -0.56 -0.79 1.02
CA LEU A 105 -1.36 -1.97 1.32
C LEU A 105 -1.12 -3.10 0.31
N CYS A 106 -0.93 -2.77 -0.98
CA CYS A 106 -0.58 -3.74 -2.01
C CYS A 106 0.78 -4.38 -1.72
N LEU A 107 1.80 -3.57 -1.44
CA LEU A 107 3.12 -4.05 -1.03
C LEU A 107 3.05 -4.94 0.22
N THR A 108 2.28 -4.53 1.22
CA THR A 108 2.05 -5.31 2.45
C THR A 108 1.40 -6.66 2.14
N SER A 109 0.41 -6.68 1.25
CA SER A 109 -0.27 -7.91 0.81
C SER A 109 0.67 -8.86 0.08
N ILE A 110 1.66 -8.33 -0.64
CA ILE A 110 2.67 -9.14 -1.35
C ILE A 110 3.68 -9.72 -0.35
N VAL A 111 4.23 -8.89 0.53
CA VAL A 111 5.27 -9.30 1.49
C VAL A 111 4.74 -10.31 2.50
N LEU A 112 3.51 -10.11 3.00
CA LEU A 112 2.92 -10.98 4.02
C LEU A 112 2.10 -12.14 3.44
N GLY A 113 1.85 -12.13 2.12
CA GLY A 113 0.92 -13.03 1.45
C GLY A 113 -0.55 -12.81 1.87
N ASP A 114 -1.47 -13.57 1.24
CA ASP A 114 -2.94 -13.54 1.52
C ASP A 114 -3.31 -13.81 3.00
N SER A 115 -2.35 -14.25 3.82
CA SER A 115 -2.51 -14.61 5.22
C SER A 115 -2.53 -13.42 6.20
N ALA A 116 -2.15 -12.21 5.77
CA ALA A 116 -2.22 -11.02 6.62
C ALA A 116 -3.39 -10.13 6.22
N SER A 117 -4.45 -10.14 7.03
CA SER A 117 -5.47 -9.09 6.99
C SER A 117 -4.77 -7.73 7.12
N VAL A 118 -4.72 -6.99 6.02
CA VAL A 118 -4.19 -5.62 5.91
C VAL A 118 -4.79 -4.71 7.00
N ALA A 119 -6.00 -5.04 7.46
CA ALA A 119 -6.71 -4.36 8.53
C ALA A 119 -6.04 -4.34 9.93
N ARG A 120 -4.99 -5.13 10.23
CA ARG A 120 -4.41 -5.17 11.59
C ARG A 120 -3.79 -3.85 12.06
N LYS A 121 -3.31 -3.00 11.15
CA LYS A 121 -2.73 -1.68 11.48
C LYS A 121 -3.81 -0.61 11.81
N TYR A 122 -5.07 -0.85 11.42
CA TYR A 122 -6.13 0.17 11.42
C TYR A 122 -7.42 -0.21 12.19
N ARG A 123 -7.52 -1.42 12.76
CA ARG A 123 -8.51 -1.78 13.79
C ARG A 123 -8.07 -1.18 15.13
#